data_AF-A0A017SFJ2-F1
#
_entry.id   AF-A0A017SFJ2-F1
#
_cell.length_a   1.000
_cell.length_b   1.000
_cell.length_c   1.000
_cell.angle_alpha   90.00
_cell.angle_beta   90.00
_cell.angle_gamma   90.00
#
_symmetry.space_group_name_H-M   'P 1'
#
loop_
_entity.id
_entity.type
_entity.pdbx_description
1 polymer ?
#
loop_
_entity_poly.entity_id
_entity_poly.type
_entity_poly.pdbx_seq_one_letter_code
_entity_poly.pdbx_strand_id
1 'polypeptide(L)'
;MDLMEAEIRELRAANEALSKRRRAKKTRLRKGGSLSIQEAQELGDQMEVEVQLKEETCNGAGQQLRTETRARRCGNCGKAGHNARSCQIVVEMSEEGDYG
;
A
#
# COMPACT_ATOMS: atom_id res chain seq x y z
N MET A 1 59.23 -28.05 -16.05
CA MET A 1 57.93 -27.92 -15.39
C MET A 1 56.93 -28.41 -16.39
N ASP A 2 56.46 -29.63 -16.19
CA ASP A 2 55.64 -30.33 -17.19
C ASP A 2 54.21 -29.76 -17.20
N LEU A 3 53.56 -29.80 -18.36
CA LEU A 3 52.20 -29.27 -18.57
C LEU A 3 51.21 -29.81 -17.50
N MET A 4 51.35 -31.10 -17.19
CA MET A 4 50.55 -31.77 -16.16
C MET A 4 50.78 -31.19 -14.76
N GLU A 5 52.02 -30.82 -14.42
CA GLU A 5 52.32 -30.23 -13.11
C GLU A 5 51.78 -28.80 -12.99
N ALA A 6 51.70 -28.07 -14.10
CA ALA A 6 51.07 -26.75 -14.14
C ALA A 6 49.56 -26.87 -13.93
N GLU A 7 48.90 -27.77 -14.66
CA GLU A 7 47.45 -28.02 -14.54
C GLU A 7 47.07 -28.50 -13.13
N ILE A 8 47.83 -29.42 -12.54
CA ILE A 8 47.60 -29.87 -11.16
C ILE A 8 47.72 -28.70 -10.17
N ARG A 9 48.67 -27.77 -10.38
CA ARG A 9 48.81 -26.58 -9.52
C ARG A 9 47.63 -25.64 -9.66
N GLU A 10 47.16 -25.39 -10.87
CA GLU A 10 45.98 -24.55 -11.13
C GLU A 10 44.71 -25.15 -10.54
N LEU A 11 44.47 -26.45 -10.74
CA LEU A 11 43.33 -27.16 -10.17
C LEU A 11 43.35 -27.16 -8.63
N ARG A 12 44.53 -27.31 -8.02
CA ARG A 12 44.68 -27.20 -6.56
C ARG A 12 44.36 -25.79 -6.06
N ALA A 13 44.87 -24.75 -6.73
CA ALA A 13 44.59 -23.36 -6.38
C ALA A 13 43.09 -23.03 -6.50
N ALA A 14 42.44 -23.47 -7.58
CA ALA A 14 41.01 -23.28 -7.80
C ALA A 14 40.17 -23.99 -6.73
N ASN A 15 40.52 -25.23 -6.37
CA ASN A 15 39.85 -25.98 -5.31
C ASN A 15 40.03 -25.35 -3.92
N GLU A 16 41.20 -24.80 -3.64
CA GLU A 16 41.45 -24.08 -2.40
C GLU A 16 40.59 -22.82 -2.31
N ALA A 17 40.52 -22.04 -3.40
CA ALA A 17 39.67 -20.85 -3.49
C ALA A 17 38.17 -21.20 -3.33
N LEU A 18 37.71 -22.26 -3.99
CA LEU A 18 36.34 -22.76 -3.87
C LEU A 18 36.03 -23.19 -2.42
N SER A 19 36.95 -23.90 -1.78
CA SER A 19 36.81 -24.36 -0.40
C SER A 19 36.76 -23.20 0.58
N LYS A 20 37.59 -22.17 0.40
CA LYS A 20 37.56 -20.92 1.17
C LYS A 20 36.19 -20.22 1.02
N ARG A 21 35.69 -20.08 -0.21
CA ARG A 21 34.38 -19.48 -0.50
C ARG A 21 33.24 -20.25 0.19
N ARG A 22 33.24 -21.59 0.10
CA ARG A 22 32.24 -22.45 0.74
C ARG A 22 32.27 -22.30 2.27
N ARG A 23 33.45 -22.28 2.87
CA ARG A 23 33.60 -22.05 4.32
C ARG A 23 33.08 -20.67 4.73
N ALA A 24 33.43 -19.61 3.99
CA ALA A 24 32.94 -18.27 4.25
C ALA A 24 31.40 -18.17 4.16
N LYS A 25 30.79 -18.78 3.13
CA LYS A 25 29.32 -18.86 3.00
C LYS A 25 28.70 -19.60 4.17
N LYS A 26 29.24 -20.76 4.54
CA LYS A 26 28.76 -21.55 5.69
C LYS A 26 28.85 -20.76 7.00
N THR A 27 29.96 -20.07 7.24
CA THR A 27 30.13 -19.22 8.43
C THR A 27 29.16 -18.05 8.41
N ARG A 28 28.96 -17.40 7.26
CA ARG A 28 27.98 -16.31 7.13
C ARG A 28 26.56 -16.78 7.44
N LEU A 29 26.15 -17.92 6.87
CA LEU A 29 24.83 -18.49 7.13
C LEU A 29 24.68 -18.93 8.59
N ARG A 30 25.72 -19.50 9.20
CA ARG A 30 25.71 -19.84 10.64
C ARG A 30 25.63 -18.61 11.54
N LYS A 31 26.36 -17.53 11.21
CA LYS A 31 26.36 -16.28 11.99
C LYS A 31 25.10 -15.44 11.77
N GLY A 32 24.51 -15.49 10.59
CA GLY A 32 23.28 -14.77 10.26
C GLY A 32 22.02 -15.33 10.90
N GLY A 33 22.14 -16.41 11.70
CA GLY A 33 21.00 -17.16 12.21
C GLY A 33 20.36 -18.03 11.14
N SER A 34 19.85 -19.19 11.54
CA SER A 34 18.88 -19.92 10.73
C SER A 34 17.50 -19.41 11.14
N LEU A 35 16.80 -18.70 10.26
CA LEU A 35 15.35 -18.55 10.43
C LEU A 35 14.76 -19.95 10.50
N SER A 36 14.05 -20.24 11.57
CA SER A 36 13.29 -21.47 11.68
C SER A 36 12.19 -21.47 10.62
N ILE A 37 11.73 -22.66 10.22
CA ILE A 37 10.62 -22.80 9.29
C ILE A 37 9.38 -22.09 9.84
N GLN A 38 9.20 -22.13 11.17
CA GLN A 38 8.11 -21.46 11.85
C GLN A 38 8.22 -19.93 11.76
N GLU A 39 9.38 -19.34 12.02
CA GLU A 39 9.58 -17.88 11.86
C GLU A 39 9.35 -17.43 10.40
N ALA A 40 9.72 -18.26 9.43
CA ALA A 40 9.45 -17.97 8.02
C ALA A 40 7.95 -18.03 7.69
N GLN A 41 7.21 -18.98 8.29
CA GLN A 41 5.76 -19.08 8.17
C GLN A 41 5.06 -17.89 8.83
N GLU A 42 5.46 -17.53 10.06
CA GLU A 42 4.92 -16.38 10.80
C GLU A 42 5.08 -15.07 10.02
N LEU A 43 6.23 -14.87 9.36
CA LEU A 43 6.43 -13.71 8.48
C LEU A 43 5.52 -13.74 7.25
N GLY A 44 5.28 -14.92 6.69
CA GLY A 44 4.33 -15.10 5.58
C GLY A 44 2.90 -14.75 5.99
N ASP A 45 2.46 -15.30 7.12
CA ASP A 45 1.13 -15.06 7.68
C ASP A 45 0.94 -13.57 8.03
N GLN A 46 1.96 -12.94 8.62
CA GLN A 46 1.92 -11.50 8.92
C GLN A 46 1.77 -10.65 7.65
N MET A 47 2.49 -11.01 6.59
CA MET A 47 2.42 -10.29 5.32
C MET A 47 1.05 -10.49 4.64
N GLU A 48 0.45 -11.68 4.73
CA GLU A 48 -0.89 -11.95 4.21
C GLU A 48 -1.95 -11.09 4.93
N VAL A 49 -1.90 -11.03 6.27
CA VAL A 49 -2.78 -10.18 7.07
C VAL A 49 -2.61 -8.70 6.71
N GLU A 50 -1.38 -8.24 6.49
CA GLU A 50 -1.12 -6.85 6.10
C GLU A 50 -1.71 -6.51 4.72
N VAL A 51 -1.63 -7.45 3.76
CA VAL A 51 -2.24 -7.29 2.44
C VAL A 51 -3.77 -7.24 2.55
N GLN A 52 -4.38 -8.15 3.30
CA GLN A 52 -5.83 -8.15 3.51
C GLN A 52 -6.32 -6.84 4.14
N LEU A 53 -5.66 -6.35 5.19
CA LEU A 53 -6.00 -5.07 5.82
C LEU A 53 -5.88 -3.87 4.87
N LYS A 54 -4.87 -3.86 4.00
CA LYS A 54 -4.73 -2.81 2.97
C LYS A 54 -5.88 -2.86 1.98
N GLU A 55 -6.27 -4.05 1.52
CA GLU A 55 -7.41 -4.20 0.62
C GLU A 55 -8.72 -3.77 1.28
N GLU A 56 -8.96 -4.18 2.53
CA GLU A 56 -10.16 -3.79 3.28
C GLU A 56 -10.21 -2.29 3.57
N THR A 57 -9.08 -1.64 3.88
CA THR A 57 -9.04 -0.18 4.10
C THR A 57 -9.25 0.60 2.80
N CYS A 58 -8.66 0.17 1.69
CA CYS A 58 -8.87 0.75 0.37
C CYS A 58 -10.33 0.61 -0.10
N ASN A 59 -10.94 -0.57 0.09
CA ASN A 59 -12.33 -0.83 -0.29
C ASN A 59 -13.33 -0.18 0.68
N GLY A 60 -13.02 -0.16 1.97
CA GLY A 60 -13.83 0.44 3.03
C GLY A 60 -13.90 1.97 2.95
N ALA A 61 -12.84 2.64 2.46
CA ALA A 61 -12.87 4.08 2.21
C ALA A 61 -13.88 4.49 1.13
N GLY A 62 -14.09 3.65 0.11
CA GLY A 62 -15.12 3.85 -0.91
C GLY A 62 -16.53 3.50 -0.45
N GLN A 63 -16.63 2.61 0.55
CA GLN A 63 -17.89 2.06 1.06
C GLN A 63 -18.33 2.63 2.41
N GLN A 64 -17.66 3.69 2.91
CA GLN A 64 -18.22 4.53 3.97
C GLN A 64 -19.56 5.04 3.45
N LEU A 65 -20.62 4.32 3.83
CA LEU A 65 -22.00 4.75 3.76
C LEU A 65 -21.93 6.17 4.27
N ARG A 66 -22.26 7.15 3.41
CA ARG A 66 -22.26 8.56 3.75
C ARG A 66 -23.26 8.72 4.89
N THR A 67 -22.82 8.46 6.11
CA THR A 67 -23.59 8.58 7.33
C THR A 67 -23.83 10.07 7.43
N GLU A 68 -25.08 10.41 7.12
CA GLU A 68 -25.63 11.74 7.21
C GLU A 68 -25.15 12.71 6.12
N THR A 69 -25.51 12.42 4.86
CA THR A 69 -25.80 13.54 3.96
C THR A 69 -26.95 14.34 4.55
N ARG A 70 -26.64 15.41 5.28
CA ARG A 70 -27.52 16.54 5.60
C ARG A 70 -28.55 16.66 4.48
N ALA A 71 -29.84 16.53 4.82
CA ALA A 71 -30.93 16.52 3.85
C ALA A 71 -30.68 17.57 2.77
N ARG A 72 -30.68 17.17 1.49
CA ARG A 72 -30.31 18.06 0.39
C ARG A 72 -31.22 19.29 0.42
N ARG A 73 -30.61 20.46 0.60
CA ARG A 73 -31.28 21.77 0.58
C ARG A 73 -31.13 22.38 -0.81
N CYS A 74 -32.15 23.10 -1.24
CA CYS A 74 -32.10 23.91 -2.45
C CYS A 74 -31.00 24.96 -2.33
N GLY A 75 -30.11 25.06 -3.33
CA GLY A 75 -29.04 26.06 -3.35
C GLY A 75 -29.54 27.50 -3.45
N ASN A 76 -30.75 27.73 -3.96
CA ASN A 76 -31.33 29.06 -4.11
C ASN A 76 -32.14 29.52 -2.90
N CYS A 77 -32.88 28.62 -2.23
CA CYS A 77 -33.79 28.98 -1.13
C CYS A 77 -33.49 28.32 0.22
N GLY A 78 -32.54 27.40 0.28
CA GLY A 78 -32.15 26.67 1.50
C GLY A 78 -33.18 25.67 2.05
N LYS A 79 -34.38 25.56 1.45
CA LYS A 79 -35.44 24.61 1.85
C LYS A 79 -35.16 23.21 1.30
N ALA A 80 -35.57 22.18 2.03
CA ALA A 80 -35.55 20.80 1.54
C ALA A 80 -36.77 20.51 0.65
N GLY A 81 -36.74 19.41 -0.11
CA GLY A 81 -37.86 18.97 -0.94
C GLY A 81 -37.81 19.41 -2.41
N HIS A 82 -36.89 20.29 -2.80
CA HIS A 82 -36.66 20.66 -4.20
C HIS A 82 -35.21 21.07 -4.47
N ASN A 83 -34.81 21.11 -5.74
CA ASN A 83 -33.48 21.57 -6.18
C ASN A 83 -33.55 23.03 -6.63
N ALA A 84 -32.41 23.72 -6.70
CA ALA A 84 -32.29 25.06 -7.29
C ALA A 84 -32.94 25.16 -8.69
N ARG A 85 -32.85 24.10 -9.51
CA ARG A 85 -33.45 24.04 -10.85
C ARG A 85 -34.98 24.08 -10.88
N SER A 86 -35.64 23.68 -9.80
CA SER A 86 -37.10 23.65 -9.68
C SER A 86 -37.59 24.63 -8.62
N CYS A 87 -36.77 25.63 -8.27
CA CYS A 87 -37.08 26.61 -7.25
C CYS A 87 -37.99 27.70 -7.83
N GLN A 88 -39.18 27.86 -7.26
CA GLN A 88 -40.20 28.82 -7.69
C GLN A 88 -40.11 30.15 -6.93
N ILE A 89 -38.91 30.59 -6.50
CA ILE A 89 -38.78 31.93 -5.93
C ILE A 89 -39.01 32.94 -7.06
N VAL A 90 -40.20 33.53 -7.07
CA VAL A 90 -40.44 34.82 -7.72
C VAL A 90 -39.71 35.84 -6.84
N VAL A 91 -38.62 36.41 -7.35
CA VAL A 91 -37.98 37.55 -6.71
C VAL A 91 -38.93 38.72 -6.90
N GLU A 92 -39.82 38.97 -5.94
CA GLU A 92 -40.44 40.28 -5.79
C GLU A 92 -39.32 41.26 -5.44
N MET A 93 -38.85 41.97 -6.46
CA MET A 93 -38.08 43.19 -6.26
C MET A 93 -39.01 44.21 -5.62
N SER A 94 -38.62 44.71 -4.46
CA SER A 94 -39.27 45.79 -3.74
C SER A 94 -39.43 47.03 -4.64
N GLU A 95 -40.66 47.36 -4.99
CA GLU A 95 -41.04 48.73 -5.38
C GLU A 95 -41.80 49.34 -4.19
N GLU A 96 -41.05 49.82 -3.18
CA GLU A 96 -41.59 50.81 -2.25
C GLU A 96 -41.60 52.15 -2.99
N GLY A 97 -42.79 52.54 -3.45
CA GLY A 97 -43.05 53.90 -3.92
C GLY A 97 -43.09 54.87 -2.74
N ASP A 98 -42.24 55.89 -2.80
CA ASP A 98 -42.34 57.09 -1.97
C ASP A 98 -42.92 58.23 -2.81
N TYR A 99 -44.11 58.71 -2.42
CA TYR A 99 -44.74 59.94 -2.88
C TYR A 99 -44.53 60.99 -1.76
N GLY A 100 -43.79 62.06 -2.06
CA GLY A 100 -43.61 63.21 -1.17
C GLY A 100 -42.56 64.19 -1.64
#